data_AF-A0AAU3D8S8-F1
#
_entry.id   AF-A0AAU3D8S8-F1
#
_cell.length_a   1.000
_cell.length_b   1.000
_cell.length_c   1.000
_cell.angle_alpha   90.00
_cell.angle_beta   90.00
_cell.angle_gamma   90.00
#
_symmetry.space_group_name_H-M   'P 1'
#
loop_
_entity.id
_entity.type
_entity.pdbx_description
1 polymer ?
#
loop_
_entity_poly.entity_id
_entity_poly.type
_entity_poly.pdbx_seq_one_letter_code
_entity_poly.pdbx_strand_id
1 'polypeptide(L)'
;MTVRRSAAALAATAAVLCAAAAPAAVAAPSPSPSAALPSGLYGTNDPTYDGVWRQSLAFLAQQAVGVTPAAKAVDWLTGQQCDSGMFAAYRADASAPCDDKTVADTNATAVAAQALRAIGGHQDAMANAVSWLKSVQNEDGGWGYTAGSPSDANSTSIVIGTLARAGEKLDGVTTHGGKTAYDALLGLSIPCGGKDGGAFAYQPDKAGKLAANGDATAAGVLGALGKGLVVADNAAVKDPACRKGSPLLPEQAAQNGAAYLATALAKSGHLDQPPMPGAEDSEPQPDFGNTADAVVALAAAGHKDKAAASVTWLKKNSAAWAKQAGPAAYAQLVLAAHATGADVHDFGGADLVSQLNATGPAPASVTKPEPKATEEEEQKDSGDGDGIGGLWWFVGIGLAVGAGVGFLISGRRKNQQL
;
A
#
# COMPACT_ATOMS: atom_id res chain seq x y z
N MET A 1 -36.82 -27.40 45.37
CA MET A 1 -36.25 -28.11 44.21
C MET A 1 -36.62 -27.34 42.95
N THR A 2 -35.67 -26.53 42.53
CA THR A 2 -35.49 -25.94 41.19
C THR A 2 -35.41 -27.05 40.13
N VAL A 3 -35.64 -26.89 38.82
CA VAL A 3 -36.09 -25.84 37.91
C VAL A 3 -36.43 -26.61 36.61
N ARG A 4 -37.49 -26.19 35.90
CA ARG A 4 -37.65 -26.42 34.46
C ARG A 4 -37.96 -25.06 33.85
N ARG A 5 -37.22 -24.67 32.82
CA ARG A 5 -37.74 -24.15 31.54
C ARG A 5 -36.63 -23.75 30.57
N SER A 6 -36.99 -23.88 29.31
CA SER A 6 -36.19 -23.98 28.09
C SER A 6 -35.71 -22.64 27.52
N ALA A 7 -34.70 -22.76 26.65
CA ALA A 7 -34.42 -22.03 25.41
C ALA A 7 -34.50 -20.48 25.37
N ALA A 8 -33.37 -19.85 25.06
CA ALA A 8 -33.31 -18.57 24.35
C ALA A 8 -32.05 -18.50 23.47
N ALA A 9 -32.23 -17.92 22.29
CA ALA A 9 -31.27 -17.73 21.21
C ALA A 9 -30.12 -16.77 21.59
N LEU A 10 -28.92 -17.02 21.05
CA LEU A 10 -27.81 -16.07 21.01
C LEU A 10 -27.64 -15.60 19.57
N ALA A 11 -28.29 -14.48 19.26
CA ALA A 11 -27.92 -13.62 18.14
C ALA A 11 -26.76 -12.75 18.63
N ALA A 12 -25.57 -12.89 18.04
CA ALA A 12 -24.43 -12.04 18.34
C ALA A 12 -24.61 -10.71 17.60
N THR A 13 -24.82 -9.65 18.36
CA THR A 13 -24.92 -8.26 17.93
C THR A 13 -23.56 -7.72 17.50
N ALA A 14 -23.37 -7.53 16.19
CA ALA A 14 -22.36 -6.64 15.64
C ALA A 14 -23.01 -5.28 15.39
N ALA A 15 -22.75 -4.32 16.29
CA ALA A 15 -22.91 -2.86 16.18
C ALA A 15 -23.25 -2.29 17.57
N VAL A 16 -22.24 -1.88 18.33
CA VAL A 16 -22.21 -0.69 19.21
C VAL A 16 -20.77 -0.60 19.75
N LEU A 17 -19.96 0.31 19.22
CA LEU A 17 -18.89 0.96 19.99
C LEU A 17 -19.16 2.45 19.98
N CYS A 18 -20.23 2.82 20.69
CA CYS A 18 -20.36 4.11 21.34
C CYS A 18 -20.41 3.82 22.85
N ALA A 19 -19.34 4.19 23.56
CA ALA A 19 -19.23 4.36 25.00
C ALA A 19 -19.93 3.30 25.90
N ALA A 20 -19.23 2.20 26.18
CA ALA A 20 -19.34 1.48 27.46
C ALA A 20 -18.07 0.63 27.66
N ALA A 21 -17.54 0.65 28.88
CA ALA A 21 -16.27 0.04 29.26
C ALA A 21 -16.18 -1.45 28.89
N ALA A 22 -15.19 -1.81 28.07
CA ALA A 22 -14.75 -3.18 27.87
C ALA A 22 -13.78 -3.56 29.03
N PRO A 23 -13.79 -4.81 29.52
CA PRO A 23 -12.83 -5.25 30.52
C PRO A 23 -11.39 -5.15 29.99
N ALA A 24 -10.47 -4.78 30.88
CA ALA A 24 -9.07 -4.52 30.62
C ALA A 24 -8.41 -5.56 29.71
N ALA A 25 -7.94 -5.12 28.55
CA ALA A 25 -6.96 -5.83 27.75
C ALA A 25 -5.57 -5.22 28.05
N VAL A 26 -4.85 -5.82 29.00
CA VAL A 26 -3.39 -5.96 28.83
C VAL A 26 -3.15 -6.49 27.42
N ALA A 27 -2.08 -6.09 26.73
CA ALA A 27 -1.74 -6.61 25.40
C ALA A 27 -1.73 -8.14 25.45
N ALA A 28 -2.89 -8.73 25.14
CA ALA A 28 -3.09 -10.14 25.26
C ALA A 28 -2.27 -10.78 24.13
N PRO A 29 -1.62 -11.93 24.36
CA PRO A 29 -1.10 -12.70 23.24
C PRO A 29 -2.24 -12.85 22.22
N SER A 30 -1.97 -12.49 20.96
CA SER A 30 -2.96 -12.63 19.89
C SER A 30 -3.53 -14.05 19.95
N PRO A 31 -4.86 -14.20 19.90
CA PRO A 31 -5.49 -15.50 20.10
C PRO A 31 -4.90 -16.50 19.10
N SER A 32 -4.48 -17.65 19.62
CA SER A 32 -4.07 -18.77 18.78
C SER A 32 -5.29 -19.27 18.00
N PRO A 33 -5.12 -19.66 16.73
CA PRO A 33 -6.23 -20.12 15.92
C PRO A 33 -6.87 -21.37 16.54
N SER A 34 -8.19 -21.44 16.53
CA SER A 34 -8.96 -22.58 17.07
C SER A 34 -8.92 -23.83 16.17
N ALA A 35 -8.41 -23.69 14.94
CA ALA A 35 -8.32 -24.75 13.93
C ALA A 35 -7.00 -24.67 13.15
N ALA A 36 -6.63 -25.76 12.49
CA ALA A 36 -5.47 -25.78 11.60
C ALA A 36 -5.65 -24.77 10.47
N LEU A 37 -4.65 -23.90 10.28
CA LEU A 37 -4.71 -22.87 9.25
C LEU A 37 -4.48 -23.46 7.85
N PRO A 38 -5.11 -22.91 6.80
CA PRO A 38 -4.86 -23.32 5.42
C PRO A 38 -3.38 -23.18 5.06
N SER A 39 -2.81 -24.18 4.40
CA SER A 39 -1.36 -24.19 4.10
C SER A 39 -0.88 -23.11 3.12
N GLY A 40 -1.81 -22.45 2.42
CA GLY A 40 -1.54 -21.31 1.53
C GLY A 40 -1.54 -19.95 2.23
N LEU A 41 -2.06 -19.88 3.45
CA LEU A 41 -2.21 -18.64 4.21
C LEU A 41 -0.88 -18.19 4.82
N TYR A 42 -0.58 -16.91 4.70
CA TYR A 42 0.56 -16.30 5.38
C TYR A 42 0.22 -16.00 6.84
N GLY A 43 1.16 -16.27 7.74
CA GLY A 43 1.05 -16.03 9.19
C GLY A 43 0.33 -17.15 9.95
N THR A 44 0.59 -17.19 11.26
CA THR A 44 0.06 -18.23 12.18
C THR A 44 -1.02 -17.72 13.13
N ASN A 45 -1.25 -16.39 13.17
CA ASN A 45 -2.28 -15.79 14.00
C ASN A 45 -3.67 -16.00 13.40
N ASP A 46 -4.71 -15.93 14.23
CA ASP A 46 -6.11 -16.04 13.83
C ASP A 46 -6.44 -15.07 12.67
N PRO A 47 -6.84 -15.58 11.49
CA PRO A 47 -7.11 -14.76 10.31
C PRO A 47 -8.51 -14.13 10.28
N THR A 48 -9.35 -14.37 11.28
CA THR A 48 -10.77 -13.99 11.27
C THR A 48 -11.03 -12.54 10.81
N TYR A 49 -10.11 -11.63 11.13
CA TYR A 49 -10.26 -10.20 10.82
C TYR A 49 -9.28 -9.66 9.77
N ASP A 50 -8.28 -10.44 9.34
CA ASP A 50 -7.19 -9.91 8.50
C ASP A 50 -6.69 -10.87 7.41
N GLY A 51 -7.27 -12.06 7.27
CA GLY A 51 -6.75 -13.11 6.39
C GLY A 51 -6.51 -12.66 4.95
N VAL A 52 -7.52 -12.07 4.30
CA VAL A 52 -7.41 -11.52 2.94
C VAL A 52 -6.49 -10.31 2.89
N TRP A 53 -6.57 -9.44 3.91
CA TRP A 53 -5.74 -8.22 4.00
C TRP A 53 -4.25 -8.55 4.05
N ARG A 54 -3.84 -9.37 5.02
CA ARG A 54 -2.44 -9.74 5.24
C ARG A 54 -1.86 -10.53 4.08
N GLN A 55 -2.68 -11.39 3.46
CA GLN A 55 -2.29 -12.17 2.29
C GLN A 55 -2.02 -11.26 1.09
N SER A 56 -2.90 -10.28 0.86
CA SER A 56 -2.80 -9.35 -0.26
C SER A 56 -1.62 -8.40 -0.10
N LEU A 57 -1.38 -7.88 1.11
CA LEU A 57 -0.19 -7.08 1.41
C LEU A 57 1.10 -7.88 1.20
N ALA A 58 1.14 -9.14 1.63
CA ALA A 58 2.30 -10.01 1.39
C ALA A 58 2.61 -10.13 -0.11
N PHE A 59 1.59 -10.32 -0.95
CA PHE A 59 1.76 -10.39 -2.41
C PHE A 59 2.23 -9.08 -3.02
N LEU A 60 1.67 -7.95 -2.58
CA LEU A 60 2.09 -6.63 -3.05
C LEU A 60 3.56 -6.36 -2.71
N ALA A 61 3.96 -6.65 -1.46
CA ALA A 61 5.34 -6.51 -1.01
C ALA A 61 6.30 -7.45 -1.77
N GLN A 62 5.94 -8.72 -1.93
CA GLN A 62 6.72 -9.69 -2.70
C GLN A 62 6.93 -9.24 -4.15
N GLN A 63 5.85 -8.85 -4.84
CA GLN A 63 5.92 -8.38 -6.22
C GLN A 63 6.76 -7.10 -6.36
N ALA A 64 6.66 -6.18 -5.40
CA ALA A 64 7.46 -4.95 -5.40
C ALA A 64 8.97 -5.19 -5.35
N VAL A 65 9.40 -6.37 -4.87
CA VAL A 65 10.82 -6.74 -4.71
C VAL A 65 11.20 -7.98 -5.53
N GLY A 66 10.43 -8.31 -6.57
CA GLY A 66 10.77 -9.37 -7.52
C GLY A 66 10.57 -10.81 -7.02
N VAL A 67 9.77 -11.00 -5.97
CA VAL A 67 9.35 -12.32 -5.47
C VAL A 67 7.99 -12.69 -6.05
N THR A 68 7.91 -13.86 -6.67
CA THR A 68 6.63 -14.41 -7.15
C THR A 68 6.00 -15.29 -6.06
N PRO A 69 4.78 -14.98 -5.59
CA PRO A 69 4.14 -15.77 -4.53
C PRO A 69 3.95 -17.25 -4.89
N ALA A 70 3.82 -18.10 -3.88
CA ALA A 70 3.54 -19.52 -4.08
C ALA A 70 2.16 -19.73 -4.75
N ALA A 71 2.06 -20.61 -5.74
CA ALA A 71 0.80 -20.89 -6.43
C ALA A 71 -0.35 -21.23 -5.47
N LYS A 72 -0.12 -22.10 -4.49
CA LYS A 72 -1.14 -22.48 -3.49
C LYS A 72 -1.59 -21.33 -2.59
N ALA A 73 -0.76 -20.30 -2.40
CA ALA A 73 -1.15 -19.09 -1.67
C ALA A 73 -2.05 -18.21 -2.55
N VAL A 74 -1.73 -18.12 -3.84
CA VAL A 74 -2.56 -17.42 -4.83
C VAL A 74 -3.92 -18.11 -4.96
N ASP A 75 -3.93 -19.44 -5.08
CA ASP A 75 -5.14 -20.26 -5.11
C ASP A 75 -6.00 -20.00 -3.86
N TRP A 76 -5.38 -19.96 -2.68
CA TRP A 76 -6.06 -19.63 -1.44
C TRP A 76 -6.72 -18.24 -1.50
N LEU A 77 -5.99 -17.20 -1.92
CA LEU A 77 -6.56 -15.85 -2.04
C LEU A 77 -7.71 -15.84 -3.04
N THR A 78 -7.53 -16.38 -4.25
CA THR A 78 -8.59 -16.40 -5.27
C THR A 78 -9.83 -17.17 -4.81
N GLY A 79 -9.65 -18.25 -4.04
CA GLY A 79 -10.77 -19.01 -3.48
C GLY A 79 -11.58 -18.25 -2.44
N GLN A 80 -11.01 -17.21 -1.81
CA GLN A 80 -11.75 -16.35 -0.88
C GLN A 80 -12.80 -15.47 -1.60
N GLN A 81 -12.67 -15.24 -2.91
CA GLN A 81 -13.60 -14.42 -3.66
C GLN A 81 -14.99 -15.06 -3.69
N CYS A 82 -16.02 -14.25 -3.47
CA CYS A 82 -17.41 -14.64 -3.64
C CYS A 82 -17.87 -14.47 -5.09
N ASP A 83 -18.96 -15.14 -5.47
CA ASP A 83 -19.53 -15.03 -6.84
C ASP A 83 -19.88 -13.59 -7.24
N SER A 84 -20.20 -12.73 -6.26
CA SER A 84 -20.45 -11.30 -6.49
C SER A 84 -19.18 -10.49 -6.81
N GLY A 85 -18.00 -11.06 -6.61
CA GLY A 85 -16.70 -10.41 -6.77
C GLY A 85 -16.09 -9.88 -5.47
N MET A 86 -16.86 -9.78 -4.39
CA MET A 86 -16.37 -9.28 -3.10
C MET A 86 -15.51 -10.29 -2.36
N PHE A 87 -14.71 -9.78 -1.42
CA PHE A 87 -13.98 -10.54 -0.43
C PHE A 87 -14.48 -10.16 0.97
N ALA A 88 -14.67 -11.17 1.82
CA ALA A 88 -14.72 -10.96 3.26
C ALA A 88 -13.30 -10.86 3.84
N ALA A 89 -13.16 -10.46 5.10
CA ALA A 89 -11.87 -10.48 5.78
C ALA A 89 -11.25 -11.89 5.81
N TYR A 90 -12.07 -12.93 6.02
CA TYR A 90 -11.68 -14.34 5.96
C TYR A 90 -12.91 -15.26 5.86
N ARG A 91 -12.84 -16.27 5.00
CA ARG A 91 -13.80 -17.37 4.88
C ARG A 91 -13.09 -18.67 5.25
N ALA A 92 -13.48 -19.24 6.40
CA ALA A 92 -12.94 -20.51 6.89
C ALA A 92 -13.29 -21.69 5.95
N ASP A 93 -14.49 -21.65 5.36
CA ASP A 93 -14.91 -22.55 4.29
C ASP A 93 -15.22 -21.73 3.03
N ALA A 94 -14.24 -21.69 2.12
CA ALA A 94 -14.35 -21.00 0.84
C ALA A 94 -15.22 -21.75 -0.19
N SER A 95 -15.63 -23.00 0.09
CA SER A 95 -16.52 -23.77 -0.79
C SER A 95 -17.99 -23.45 -0.54
N ALA A 96 -18.34 -22.96 0.65
CA ALA A 96 -19.68 -22.49 0.95
C ALA A 96 -19.98 -21.17 0.21
N PRO A 97 -21.16 -21.03 -0.43
CA PRO A 97 -21.52 -19.79 -1.10
C PRO A 97 -21.59 -18.64 -0.09
N CYS A 98 -21.22 -17.44 -0.53
CA CYS A 98 -21.39 -16.24 0.28
C CYS A 98 -22.88 -15.90 0.38
N ASP A 99 -23.32 -15.59 1.59
CA ASP A 99 -24.71 -15.28 1.93
C ASP A 99 -24.80 -13.95 2.70
N ASP A 100 -26.00 -13.58 3.14
CA ASP A 100 -26.26 -12.34 3.89
C ASP A 100 -25.49 -12.23 5.21
N LYS A 101 -24.90 -13.32 5.71
CA LYS A 101 -24.06 -13.31 6.92
C LYS A 101 -22.58 -13.08 6.60
N THR A 102 -22.21 -13.17 5.33
CA THR A 102 -20.85 -12.92 4.88
C THR A 102 -20.61 -11.42 4.86
N VAL A 103 -19.82 -10.93 5.81
CA VAL A 103 -19.52 -9.50 5.94
C VAL A 103 -18.71 -9.06 4.73
N ALA A 104 -19.30 -8.17 3.94
CA ALA A 104 -18.66 -7.61 2.76
C ALA A 104 -17.69 -6.49 3.13
N ASP A 105 -16.40 -6.77 2.99
CA ASP A 105 -15.30 -5.92 3.40
C ASP A 105 -14.71 -5.21 2.17
N THR A 106 -14.90 -3.89 2.10
CA THR A 106 -14.46 -3.08 0.94
C THR A 106 -12.95 -2.99 0.88
N ASN A 107 -12.28 -3.00 2.03
CA ASN A 107 -10.83 -2.87 2.16
C ASN A 107 -10.14 -4.17 1.74
N ALA A 108 -10.63 -5.31 2.23
CA ALA A 108 -10.19 -6.64 1.81
C ALA A 108 -10.38 -6.83 0.30
N THR A 109 -11.54 -6.42 -0.24
CA THR A 109 -11.82 -6.50 -1.68
C THR A 109 -10.87 -5.63 -2.50
N ALA A 110 -10.62 -4.39 -2.07
CA ALA A 110 -9.74 -3.45 -2.75
C ALA A 110 -8.27 -3.92 -2.75
N VAL A 111 -7.74 -4.34 -1.61
CA VAL A 111 -6.35 -4.81 -1.51
C VAL A 111 -6.14 -6.13 -2.27
N ALA A 112 -7.13 -7.05 -2.25
CA ALA A 112 -7.08 -8.27 -3.04
C ALA A 112 -7.05 -7.98 -4.54
N ALA A 113 -7.89 -7.05 -5.02
CA ALA A 113 -7.88 -6.64 -6.42
C ALA A 113 -6.53 -6.03 -6.84
N GLN A 114 -5.90 -5.21 -5.99
CA GLN A 114 -4.55 -4.69 -6.24
C GLN A 114 -3.50 -5.81 -6.28
N ALA A 115 -3.56 -6.77 -5.36
CA ALA A 115 -2.64 -7.90 -5.31
C ALA A 115 -2.77 -8.82 -6.52
N LEU A 116 -4.00 -9.20 -6.89
CA LEU A 116 -4.31 -10.02 -8.06
C LEU A 116 -3.86 -9.35 -9.36
N ARG A 117 -3.95 -8.02 -9.44
CA ARG A 117 -3.38 -7.25 -10.55
C ARG A 117 -1.85 -7.31 -10.57
N ALA A 118 -1.21 -7.21 -9.41
CA ALA A 118 0.25 -7.19 -9.30
C ALA A 118 0.88 -8.53 -9.69
N ILE A 119 0.29 -9.65 -9.26
CA ILE A 119 0.80 -10.99 -9.58
C ILE A 119 0.50 -11.42 -11.03
N GLY A 120 -0.52 -10.83 -11.67
CA GLY A 120 -0.92 -11.13 -13.04
C GLY A 120 -1.72 -12.44 -13.19
N GLY A 121 -2.36 -12.63 -14.35
CA GLY A 121 -3.12 -13.87 -14.66
C GLY A 121 -4.51 -13.99 -14.01
N HIS A 122 -4.95 -12.98 -13.26
CA HIS A 122 -6.24 -12.97 -12.53
C HIS A 122 -7.12 -11.77 -12.89
N GLN A 123 -7.16 -11.41 -14.18
CA GLN A 123 -7.89 -10.25 -14.69
C GLN A 123 -9.39 -10.33 -14.40
N ASP A 124 -10.00 -11.50 -14.52
CA ASP A 124 -11.43 -11.69 -14.27
C ASP A 124 -11.78 -11.49 -12.78
N ALA A 125 -10.97 -12.09 -11.89
CA ALA A 125 -11.14 -11.91 -10.44
C ALA A 125 -10.97 -10.44 -10.04
N MET A 126 -9.98 -9.74 -10.61
CA MET A 126 -9.80 -8.31 -10.42
C MET A 126 -11.01 -7.50 -10.93
N ALA A 127 -11.50 -7.80 -12.14
CA ALA A 127 -12.63 -7.10 -12.75
C ALA A 127 -13.92 -7.29 -11.94
N ASN A 128 -14.16 -8.50 -11.42
CA ASN A 128 -15.31 -8.80 -10.57
C ASN A 128 -15.24 -8.00 -9.25
N ALA A 129 -14.08 -7.94 -8.61
CA ALA A 129 -13.88 -7.12 -7.40
C ALA A 129 -14.12 -5.63 -7.67
N VAL A 130 -13.60 -5.09 -8.78
CA VAL A 130 -13.81 -3.70 -9.21
C VAL A 130 -15.28 -3.41 -9.51
N SER A 131 -15.95 -4.32 -10.23
CA SER A 131 -17.38 -4.22 -10.52
C SER A 131 -18.20 -4.19 -9.23
N TRP A 132 -17.86 -5.05 -8.27
CA TRP A 132 -18.51 -5.06 -6.97
C TRP A 132 -18.29 -3.77 -6.19
N LEU A 133 -17.05 -3.27 -6.11
CA LEU A 133 -16.75 -2.00 -5.43
C LEU A 133 -17.56 -0.83 -6.00
N LYS A 134 -17.70 -0.74 -7.33
CA LYS A 134 -18.53 0.27 -7.99
C LYS A 134 -20.01 0.13 -7.63
N SER A 135 -20.50 -1.10 -7.43
CA SER A 135 -21.90 -1.37 -7.08
C SER A 135 -22.27 -0.97 -5.65
N VAL A 136 -21.30 -0.84 -4.75
CA VAL A 136 -21.51 -0.51 -3.32
C VAL A 136 -20.99 0.88 -2.94
N GLN A 137 -20.77 1.77 -3.92
CA GLN A 137 -20.42 3.16 -3.68
C GLN A 137 -21.56 3.89 -2.95
N ASN A 138 -21.24 4.61 -1.88
CA ASN A 138 -22.20 5.39 -1.11
C ASN A 138 -22.66 6.64 -1.90
N GLU A 139 -23.79 7.23 -1.53
CA GLU A 139 -24.37 8.41 -2.23
C GLU A 139 -23.44 9.63 -2.28
N ASP A 140 -22.57 9.78 -1.28
CA ASP A 140 -21.55 10.83 -1.21
C ASP A 140 -20.35 10.60 -2.15
N GLY A 141 -20.28 9.42 -2.78
CA GLY A 141 -19.23 8.98 -3.69
C GLY A 141 -18.15 8.12 -3.03
N GLY A 142 -18.18 7.93 -1.71
CA GLY A 142 -17.15 7.20 -0.96
C GLY A 142 -17.50 5.76 -0.63
N TRP A 143 -16.67 5.16 0.22
CA TRP A 143 -16.85 3.82 0.77
C TRP A 143 -16.51 3.83 2.25
N GLY A 144 -17.26 3.05 3.03
CA GLY A 144 -16.90 2.68 4.40
C GLY A 144 -16.27 1.29 4.44
N TYR A 145 -15.67 0.93 5.58
CA TYR A 145 -15.00 -0.35 5.82
C TYR A 145 -15.85 -1.57 5.40
N THR A 146 -17.12 -1.58 5.78
CA THR A 146 -18.11 -2.54 5.24
C THR A 146 -19.04 -1.86 4.25
N ALA A 147 -19.52 -2.61 3.24
CA ALA A 147 -20.49 -2.09 2.29
C ALA A 147 -21.71 -1.49 3.04
N GLY A 148 -22.11 -0.27 2.65
CA GLY A 148 -23.22 0.47 3.26
C GLY A 148 -22.92 1.16 4.59
N SER A 149 -21.72 1.01 5.16
CA SER A 149 -21.29 1.85 6.29
C SER A 149 -20.89 3.27 5.84
N PRO A 150 -20.90 4.28 6.74
CA PRO A 150 -20.54 5.65 6.37
C PRO A 150 -19.13 5.73 5.75
N SER A 151 -18.99 6.57 4.73
CA SER A 151 -17.71 6.74 4.03
C SER A 151 -16.61 7.23 4.97
N ASP A 152 -15.43 6.65 4.85
CA ASP A 152 -14.23 7.04 5.58
C ASP A 152 -13.03 7.25 4.64
N ALA A 153 -12.04 8.00 5.11
CA ALA A 153 -10.89 8.37 4.27
C ALA A 153 -10.03 7.17 3.89
N ASN A 154 -9.86 6.19 4.79
CA ASN A 154 -9.01 5.03 4.55
C ASN A 154 -9.61 4.13 3.47
N SER A 155 -10.87 3.73 3.66
CA SER A 155 -11.60 2.84 2.77
C SER A 155 -11.83 3.50 1.40
N THR A 156 -12.20 4.79 1.38
CA THR A 156 -12.35 5.52 0.12
C THR A 156 -11.01 5.59 -0.63
N SER A 157 -9.89 5.82 0.07
CA SER A 157 -8.58 5.95 -0.57
C SER A 157 -8.07 4.65 -1.19
N ILE A 158 -8.21 3.52 -0.49
CA ILE A 158 -7.77 2.24 -1.04
C ILE A 158 -8.63 1.81 -2.24
N VAL A 159 -9.93 2.15 -2.24
CA VAL A 159 -10.80 1.92 -3.40
C VAL A 159 -10.40 2.81 -4.57
N ILE A 160 -10.12 4.11 -4.35
CA ILE A 160 -9.60 5.00 -5.41
C ILE A 160 -8.34 4.43 -6.04
N GLY A 161 -7.36 4.02 -5.23
CA GLY A 161 -6.13 3.40 -5.71
C GLY A 161 -6.40 2.12 -6.53
N THR A 162 -7.37 1.31 -6.10
CA THR A 162 -7.79 0.10 -6.80
C THR A 162 -8.41 0.41 -8.17
N LEU A 163 -9.36 1.35 -8.23
CA LEU A 163 -10.00 1.81 -9.46
C LEU A 163 -8.96 2.36 -10.46
N ALA A 164 -8.04 3.22 -9.98
CA ALA A 164 -6.97 3.75 -10.80
C ALA A 164 -6.06 2.64 -11.35
N ARG A 165 -5.70 1.65 -10.52
CA ARG A 165 -4.91 0.48 -10.95
C ARG A 165 -5.68 -0.41 -11.92
N ALA A 166 -7.00 -0.47 -11.83
CA ALA A 166 -7.87 -1.14 -12.81
C ALA A 166 -7.93 -0.42 -14.16
N GLY A 167 -7.44 0.82 -14.25
CA GLY A 167 -7.53 1.65 -15.45
C GLY A 167 -8.89 2.35 -15.59
N GLU A 168 -9.68 2.39 -14.52
CA GLU A 168 -10.91 3.17 -14.47
C GLU A 168 -10.57 4.66 -14.48
N LYS A 169 -11.40 5.44 -15.18
CA LYS A 169 -11.35 6.90 -15.10
C LYS A 169 -12.11 7.34 -13.86
N LEU A 170 -11.40 7.85 -12.85
CA LEU A 170 -11.97 8.14 -11.53
C LEU A 170 -13.09 9.19 -11.56
N ASP A 171 -13.04 10.13 -12.51
CA ASP A 171 -14.10 11.11 -12.77
C ASP A 171 -15.34 10.51 -13.46
N GLY A 172 -15.19 9.33 -14.08
CA GLY A 172 -16.27 8.57 -14.71
C GLY A 172 -16.95 7.55 -13.78
N VAL A 173 -16.43 7.33 -12.57
CA VAL A 173 -17.05 6.47 -11.56
C VAL A 173 -17.90 7.34 -10.64
N THR A 174 -19.18 7.49 -10.99
CA THR A 174 -20.11 8.39 -10.31
C THR A 174 -21.32 7.67 -9.75
N THR A 175 -21.83 8.17 -8.63
CA THR A 175 -23.16 7.83 -8.12
C THR A 175 -24.26 8.36 -9.04
N HIS A 176 -25.52 7.94 -8.82
CA HIS A 176 -26.66 8.51 -9.53
C HIS A 176 -26.79 10.04 -9.34
N GLY A 177 -26.34 10.56 -8.20
CA GLY A 177 -26.28 11.99 -7.89
C GLY A 177 -25.07 12.72 -8.48
N GLY A 178 -24.25 12.04 -9.30
CA GLY A 178 -23.07 12.62 -9.93
C GLY A 178 -21.88 12.84 -8.99
N LYS A 179 -21.86 12.19 -7.81
CA LYS A 179 -20.73 12.26 -6.88
C LYS A 179 -19.64 11.28 -7.26
N THR A 180 -18.40 11.75 -7.21
CA THR A 180 -17.19 10.96 -7.46
C THR A 180 -16.55 10.53 -6.14
N ALA A 181 -15.62 9.58 -6.22
CA ALA A 181 -14.78 9.21 -5.08
C ALA A 181 -14.00 10.41 -4.48
N TYR A 182 -13.61 11.37 -5.32
CA TYR A 182 -12.91 12.56 -4.86
C TYR A 182 -13.83 13.53 -4.11
N ASP A 183 -15.13 13.59 -4.42
CA ASP A 183 -16.06 14.40 -3.64
C ASP A 183 -16.10 13.96 -2.17
N ALA A 184 -16.22 12.65 -1.93
CA ALA A 184 -16.20 12.08 -0.58
C ALA A 184 -14.85 12.28 0.11
N LEU A 185 -13.74 11.92 -0.56
CA LEU A 185 -12.40 12.01 0.04
C LEU A 185 -12.03 13.45 0.38
N LEU A 186 -12.27 14.40 -0.52
CA LEU A 186 -11.94 15.82 -0.30
C LEU A 186 -12.82 16.44 0.81
N GLY A 187 -14.06 15.96 0.98
CA GLY A 187 -14.94 16.33 2.08
C GLY A 187 -14.39 15.96 3.47
N LEU A 188 -13.46 15.00 3.54
CA LEU A 188 -12.79 14.56 4.77
C LEU A 188 -11.47 15.28 5.03
N SER A 189 -11.05 16.18 4.13
CA SER A 189 -9.83 16.99 4.31
C SER A 189 -10.07 18.21 5.21
N ILE A 190 -9.14 18.45 6.13
CA ILE A 190 -9.18 19.60 7.04
C ILE A 190 -8.56 20.81 6.33
N PRO A 191 -9.28 21.94 6.20
CA PRO A 191 -8.76 23.11 5.50
C PRO A 191 -7.46 23.67 6.12
N CYS A 192 -6.54 24.11 5.26
CA CYS A 192 -5.32 24.78 5.71
C CYS A 192 -5.61 26.09 6.47
N GLY A 193 -4.73 26.44 7.41
CA GLY A 193 -4.79 27.69 8.20
C GLY A 193 -5.00 27.49 9.70
N GLY A 194 -5.13 26.25 10.16
CA GLY A 194 -5.11 25.87 11.58
C GLY A 194 -4.05 24.82 11.88
N LYS A 195 -3.93 24.42 13.16
CA LYS A 195 -2.95 23.45 13.65
C LYS A 195 -3.00 22.09 12.94
N ASP A 196 -4.19 21.68 12.54
CA ASP A 196 -4.50 20.39 11.91
C ASP A 196 -4.71 20.54 10.39
N GLY A 197 -4.38 21.71 9.84
CA GLY A 197 -4.62 22.02 8.43
C GLY A 197 -3.91 21.05 7.51
N GLY A 198 -4.66 20.52 6.54
CA GLY A 198 -4.19 19.60 5.52
C GLY A 198 -4.34 18.12 5.87
N ALA A 199 -4.51 17.77 7.14
CA ALA A 199 -4.81 16.39 7.52
C ALA A 199 -6.13 15.90 6.94
N PHE A 200 -6.29 14.59 6.83
CA PHE A 200 -7.58 13.96 6.64
C PHE A 200 -8.11 13.44 7.98
N ALA A 201 -9.43 13.50 8.14
CA ALA A 201 -10.12 12.79 9.20
C ALA A 201 -10.50 11.39 8.73
N TYR A 202 -10.58 10.44 9.67
CA TYR A 202 -11.18 9.13 9.40
C TYR A 202 -12.65 9.32 8.96
N GLN A 203 -13.44 9.96 9.82
CA GLN A 203 -14.85 10.30 9.61
C GLN A 203 -15.18 11.59 10.39
N PRO A 204 -16.24 12.32 10.02
CA PRO A 204 -16.79 13.36 10.88
C PRO A 204 -17.39 12.78 12.16
N ASP A 205 -17.34 13.54 13.25
CA ASP A 205 -18.11 13.22 14.45
C ASP A 205 -19.63 13.48 14.24
N LYS A 206 -20.43 13.24 15.28
CA LYS A 206 -21.90 13.45 15.23
C LYS A 206 -22.31 14.90 14.93
N ALA A 207 -21.42 15.87 15.14
CA ALA A 207 -21.64 17.29 14.84
C ALA A 207 -21.04 17.70 13.48
N GLY A 208 -20.51 16.76 12.70
CA GLY A 208 -19.87 17.05 11.42
C GLY A 208 -18.42 17.53 11.55
N LYS A 209 -17.82 17.50 12.75
CA LYS A 209 -16.47 18.01 12.97
C LYS A 209 -15.44 16.97 12.55
N LEU A 210 -14.42 17.44 11.82
CA LEU A 210 -13.26 16.66 11.40
C LEU A 210 -12.14 16.74 12.45
N ALA A 211 -11.54 15.60 12.77
CA ALA A 211 -10.36 15.50 13.64
C ALA A 211 -9.20 14.91 12.84
N ALA A 212 -8.02 15.53 12.91
CA ALA A 212 -6.85 15.03 12.21
C ALA A 212 -6.49 13.62 12.66
N ASN A 213 -6.21 12.76 11.70
CA ASN A 213 -5.81 11.39 11.91
C ASN A 213 -4.64 11.05 10.97
N GLY A 214 -3.52 10.58 11.52
CA GLY A 214 -2.30 10.33 10.75
C GLY A 214 -2.45 9.20 9.72
N ASP A 215 -3.12 8.12 10.09
CA ASP A 215 -3.42 6.99 9.20
C ASP A 215 -4.36 7.42 8.05
N ALA A 216 -5.49 8.05 8.40
CA ALA A 216 -6.41 8.61 7.41
C ALA A 216 -5.71 9.62 6.48
N THR A 217 -4.74 10.38 7.00
CA THR A 217 -3.95 11.30 6.18
C THR A 217 -3.00 10.55 5.24
N ALA A 218 -2.32 9.50 5.69
CA ALA A 218 -1.48 8.67 4.82
C ALA A 218 -2.30 8.02 3.69
N ALA A 219 -3.42 7.40 4.02
CA ALA A 219 -4.35 6.85 3.04
C ALA A 219 -4.89 7.95 2.10
N GLY A 220 -5.36 9.06 2.67
CA GLY A 220 -5.91 10.19 1.92
C GLY A 220 -4.94 10.80 0.92
N VAL A 221 -3.65 10.85 1.24
CA VAL A 221 -2.60 11.28 0.30
C VAL A 221 -2.51 10.33 -0.90
N LEU A 222 -2.45 9.01 -0.66
CA LEU A 222 -2.43 8.02 -1.76
C LEU A 222 -3.70 8.06 -2.60
N GLY A 223 -4.86 8.11 -1.94
CA GLY A 223 -6.17 8.20 -2.59
C GLY A 223 -6.29 9.44 -3.45
N ALA A 224 -5.93 10.61 -2.92
CA ALA A 224 -5.97 11.88 -3.64
C ALA A 224 -5.03 11.90 -4.86
N LEU A 225 -3.93 11.14 -4.84
CA LEU A 225 -3.03 10.95 -5.98
C LEU A 225 -3.46 9.84 -6.96
N GLY A 226 -4.54 9.10 -6.66
CA GLY A 226 -4.94 7.93 -7.44
C GLY A 226 -3.92 6.79 -7.40
N LYS A 227 -3.17 6.65 -6.30
CA LYS A 227 -2.10 5.66 -6.15
C LYS A 227 -2.59 4.44 -5.37
N GLY A 228 -2.11 3.26 -5.77
CA GLY A 228 -2.21 2.05 -4.97
C GLY A 228 -1.15 1.99 -3.87
N LEU A 229 -1.10 0.86 -3.15
CA LEU A 229 -0.20 0.69 -2.00
C LEU A 229 1.28 0.52 -2.38
N VAL A 230 1.57 0.10 -3.62
CA VAL A 230 2.95 -0.02 -4.13
C VAL A 230 3.32 1.27 -4.86
N VAL A 231 4.34 1.96 -4.34
CA VAL A 231 4.82 3.25 -4.83
C VAL A 231 6.30 3.11 -5.19
N ALA A 232 6.66 3.53 -6.39
CA ALA A 232 8.05 3.49 -6.85
C ALA A 232 8.91 4.53 -6.11
N ASP A 233 10.20 4.22 -5.96
CA ASP A 233 11.20 5.15 -5.46
C ASP A 233 11.42 6.29 -6.45
N ASN A 234 10.84 7.45 -6.17
CA ASN A 234 10.96 8.66 -6.96
C ASN A 234 11.82 9.71 -6.24
N ALA A 235 12.52 10.55 -7.01
CA ALA A 235 13.29 11.65 -6.45
C ALA A 235 12.39 12.63 -5.68
N ALA A 236 12.92 13.16 -4.58
CA ALA A 236 12.21 14.18 -3.82
C ALA A 236 12.07 15.48 -4.64
N VAL A 237 10.94 16.16 -4.48
CA VAL A 237 10.65 17.45 -5.09
C VAL A 237 10.72 18.56 -4.04
N LYS A 238 10.11 19.72 -4.32
CA LYS A 238 10.01 20.83 -3.39
C LYS A 238 9.18 20.45 -2.16
N ASP A 239 9.64 20.88 -0.97
CA ASP A 239 8.94 20.70 0.30
C ASP A 239 7.41 20.88 0.23
N PRO A 240 6.65 20.00 0.90
CA PRO A 240 5.20 20.09 0.90
C PRO A 240 4.76 21.32 1.69
N ALA A 241 3.71 21.99 1.21
CA ALA A 241 3.15 23.15 1.87
C ALA A 241 1.62 23.07 1.84
N CYS A 242 0.99 23.27 2.99
CA CYS A 242 -0.46 23.36 3.09
C CYS A 242 -0.94 24.66 2.45
N ARG A 243 -1.74 24.58 1.39
CA ARG A 243 -2.35 25.75 0.74
C ARG A 243 -3.87 25.63 0.71
N LYS A 244 -4.54 26.76 0.96
CA LYS A 244 -5.97 26.89 0.75
C LYS A 244 -6.26 26.81 -0.75
N GLY A 245 -7.34 26.12 -1.12
CA GLY A 245 -7.86 26.04 -2.48
C GLY A 245 -9.39 26.18 -2.49
N SER A 246 -9.94 26.75 -3.56
CA SER A 246 -11.38 26.80 -3.80
C SER A 246 -11.64 26.79 -5.32
N PRO A 247 -12.10 25.66 -5.91
CA PRO A 247 -12.26 24.35 -5.27
C PRO A 247 -10.92 23.76 -4.81
N LEU A 248 -10.96 22.86 -3.83
CA LEU A 248 -9.80 22.04 -3.48
C LEU A 248 -9.65 20.94 -4.54
N LEU A 249 -8.47 20.84 -5.15
CA LEU A 249 -8.16 19.79 -6.13
C LEU A 249 -7.54 18.56 -5.45
N PRO A 250 -7.70 17.33 -5.97
CA PRO A 250 -7.09 16.12 -5.42
C PRO A 250 -5.58 16.26 -5.18
N GLU A 251 -4.81 16.70 -6.17
CA GLU A 251 -3.37 16.86 -6.04
C GLU A 251 -3.01 17.89 -4.96
N GLN A 252 -3.79 18.95 -4.82
CA GLN A 252 -3.58 19.95 -3.76
C GLN A 252 -3.89 19.36 -2.38
N ALA A 253 -4.93 18.54 -2.25
CA ALA A 253 -5.26 17.85 -1.00
C ALA A 253 -4.17 16.84 -0.61
N ALA A 254 -3.60 16.10 -1.57
CA ALA A 254 -2.46 15.22 -1.33
C ALA A 254 -1.24 16.00 -0.81
N GLN A 255 -0.91 17.14 -1.42
CA GLN A 255 0.20 17.98 -0.97
C GLN A 255 -0.06 18.60 0.42
N ASN A 256 -1.32 18.93 0.73
CA ASN A 256 -1.71 19.39 2.05
C ASN A 256 -1.56 18.29 3.11
N GLY A 257 -2.00 17.07 2.81
CA GLY A 257 -1.83 15.89 3.69
C GLY A 257 -0.37 15.54 3.90
N ALA A 258 0.45 15.58 2.85
CA ALA A 258 1.89 15.39 2.95
C ALA A 258 2.57 16.44 3.85
N ALA A 259 2.12 17.70 3.80
CA ALA A 259 2.64 18.75 4.69
C ALA A 259 2.31 18.47 6.16
N TYR A 260 1.10 17.97 6.44
CA TYR A 260 0.72 17.54 7.78
C TYR A 260 1.57 16.37 8.27
N LEU A 261 1.71 15.30 7.46
CA LEU A 261 2.53 14.13 7.81
C LEU A 261 3.99 14.49 8.04
N ALA A 262 4.59 15.30 7.17
CA ALA A 262 5.96 15.77 7.33
C ALA A 262 6.14 16.53 8.66
N THR A 263 5.16 17.37 9.03
CA THR A 263 5.18 18.12 10.30
C THR A 263 5.02 17.20 11.51
N ALA A 264 4.17 16.18 11.42
CA ALA A 264 3.97 15.21 12.49
C ALA A 264 5.25 14.37 12.72
N LEU A 265 5.79 13.80 11.64
CA LEU A 265 6.95 12.92 11.67
C LEU A 265 8.25 13.66 12.04
N ALA A 266 8.38 14.95 11.73
CA ALA A 266 9.54 15.74 12.14
C ALA A 266 9.72 15.84 13.67
N LYS A 267 8.67 15.59 14.47
CA LYS A 267 8.72 15.71 15.94
C LYS A 267 9.38 14.51 16.61
N SER A 268 9.04 13.31 16.18
CA SER A 268 9.40 12.05 16.85
C SER A 268 9.99 10.99 15.90
N GLY A 269 9.87 11.19 14.59
CA GLY A 269 10.18 10.19 13.58
C GLY A 269 9.05 9.16 13.37
N HIS A 270 7.97 9.21 14.13
CA HIS A 270 6.86 8.26 14.01
C HIS A 270 5.50 8.92 14.25
N LEU A 271 4.45 8.25 13.79
CA LEU A 271 3.10 8.52 14.26
C LEU A 271 2.86 7.80 15.58
N ASP A 272 1.87 8.25 16.34
CA ASP A 272 1.48 7.66 17.61
C ASP A 272 0.06 7.11 17.53
N GLN A 273 -0.15 6.01 18.24
CA GLN A 273 -1.47 5.48 18.53
C GLN A 273 -2.11 6.32 19.64
N PRO A 274 -3.41 6.67 19.50
CA PRO A 274 -4.13 7.25 20.62
C PRO A 274 -4.12 6.26 21.80
N PRO A 275 -4.09 6.76 23.06
CA PRO A 275 -4.14 5.89 24.23
C PRO A 275 -5.37 4.97 24.17
N MET A 276 -5.18 3.69 24.43
CA MET A 276 -6.28 2.74 24.45
C MET A 276 -7.25 3.08 25.59
N PRO A 277 -8.57 3.17 25.34
CA PRO A 277 -9.54 3.39 26.41
C PRO A 277 -9.45 2.29 27.48
N GLY A 278 -9.10 2.68 28.71
CA GLY A 278 -8.98 1.75 29.85
C GLY A 278 -7.60 1.10 30.03
N ALA A 279 -6.57 1.53 29.30
CA ALA A 279 -5.18 1.11 29.57
C ALA A 279 -4.62 1.75 30.86
N GLU A 280 -3.77 1.00 31.57
CA GLU A 280 -3.03 1.50 32.74
C GLU A 280 -2.00 2.58 32.34
N ASP A 281 -1.39 2.41 31.17
CA ASP A 281 -0.55 3.42 30.52
C ASP A 281 -1.40 4.30 29.59
N SER A 282 -1.47 5.60 29.94
CA SER A 282 -2.20 6.61 29.18
C SER A 282 -1.31 7.38 28.17
N GLU A 283 -0.03 7.04 28.10
CA GLU A 283 0.91 7.67 27.17
C GLU A 283 0.70 7.12 25.74
N PRO A 284 0.62 8.00 24.72
CA PRO A 284 0.61 7.58 23.33
C PRO A 284 1.79 6.66 23.01
N GLN A 285 1.52 5.57 22.30
CA GLN A 285 2.54 4.59 21.92
C GLN A 285 2.91 4.75 20.45
N PRO A 286 4.17 4.51 20.06
CA PRO A 286 4.56 4.59 18.66
C PRO A 286 3.76 3.63 17.77
N ASP A 287 3.24 4.13 16.66
CA ASP A 287 2.54 3.33 15.65
C ASP A 287 3.47 2.97 14.51
N PHE A 288 3.97 1.73 14.49
CA PHE A 288 4.87 1.25 13.45
C PHE A 288 4.19 1.13 12.08
N GLY A 289 2.97 0.61 12.04
CA GLY A 289 2.23 0.38 10.79
C GLY A 289 1.87 1.69 10.12
N ASN A 290 1.24 2.60 10.86
CA ASN A 290 0.85 3.90 10.34
C ASN A 290 2.07 4.77 10.02
N THR A 291 3.19 4.59 10.73
CA THR A 291 4.46 5.24 10.34
C THR A 291 4.98 4.72 9.00
N ALA A 292 4.92 3.40 8.76
CA ALA A 292 5.32 2.83 7.47
C ALA A 292 4.39 3.32 6.34
N ASP A 293 3.08 3.40 6.58
CA ASP A 293 2.13 3.90 5.58
C ASP A 293 2.32 5.40 5.31
N ALA A 294 2.64 6.19 6.32
CA ALA A 294 3.00 7.60 6.16
C ALA A 294 4.31 7.80 5.37
N VAL A 295 5.28 6.90 5.52
CA VAL A 295 6.50 6.88 4.68
C VAL A 295 6.14 6.66 3.21
N VAL A 296 5.28 5.67 2.92
CA VAL A 296 4.81 5.39 1.55
C VAL A 296 4.04 6.59 0.98
N ALA A 297 3.16 7.22 1.78
CA ALA A 297 2.39 8.39 1.38
C ALA A 297 3.29 9.61 1.04
N LEU A 298 4.29 9.89 1.88
CA LEU A 298 5.26 10.95 1.62
C LEU A 298 6.07 10.67 0.35
N ALA A 299 6.54 9.44 0.16
CA ALA A 299 7.25 9.05 -1.07
C ALA A 299 6.35 9.23 -2.30
N ALA A 300 5.09 8.83 -2.25
CA ALA A 300 4.13 8.98 -3.34
C ALA A 300 3.87 10.44 -3.72
N ALA A 301 3.84 11.32 -2.71
CA ALA A 301 3.67 12.76 -2.89
C ALA A 301 4.96 13.48 -3.33
N GLY A 302 6.08 12.76 -3.47
CA GLY A 302 7.38 13.30 -3.89
C GLY A 302 8.23 13.85 -2.76
N HIS A 303 8.02 13.42 -1.52
CA HIS A 303 8.67 13.97 -0.31
C HIS A 303 9.37 12.89 0.52
N LYS A 304 10.02 11.92 -0.15
CA LYS A 304 10.71 10.80 0.54
C LYS A 304 11.82 11.28 1.50
N ASP A 305 12.40 12.45 1.23
CA ASP A 305 13.38 13.10 2.11
C ASP A 305 12.78 13.45 3.48
N LYS A 306 11.50 13.86 3.51
CA LYS A 306 10.76 14.11 4.76
C LYS A 306 10.42 12.84 5.53
N ALA A 307 10.53 11.67 4.89
CA ALA A 307 10.34 10.36 5.51
C ALA A 307 11.64 9.73 6.05
N ALA A 308 12.82 10.33 5.80
CA ALA A 308 14.12 9.73 6.10
C ALA A 308 14.33 9.44 7.60
N ALA A 309 13.89 10.35 8.47
CA ALA A 309 13.94 10.14 9.93
C ALA A 309 13.05 8.97 10.36
N SER A 310 11.87 8.82 9.74
CA SER A 310 10.95 7.72 10.00
C SER A 310 11.46 6.38 9.53
N VAL A 311 12.08 6.32 8.35
CA VAL A 311 12.76 5.10 7.88
C VAL A 311 13.88 4.70 8.84
N THR A 312 14.67 5.66 9.32
CA THR A 312 15.72 5.40 10.32
C THR A 312 15.15 4.88 11.63
N TRP A 313 14.04 5.47 12.09
CA TRP A 313 13.34 5.03 13.29
C TRP A 313 12.77 3.62 13.15
N LEU A 314 12.14 3.30 12.00
CA LEU A 314 11.61 1.97 11.71
C LEU A 314 12.72 0.93 11.69
N LYS A 315 13.87 1.21 11.04
CA LYS A 315 15.03 0.31 11.03
C LYS A 315 15.50 -0.05 12.45
N LYS A 316 15.49 0.92 13.35
CA LYS A 316 15.96 0.73 14.72
C LYS A 316 14.96 -0.01 15.61
N ASN A 317 13.66 0.17 15.41
CA ASN A 317 12.65 -0.18 16.42
C ASN A 317 11.61 -1.22 15.96
N SER A 318 11.46 -1.48 14.66
CA SER A 318 10.30 -2.25 14.14
C SER A 318 10.44 -3.78 14.20
N ALA A 319 11.65 -4.33 14.41
CA ALA A 319 11.89 -5.77 14.26
C ALA A 319 11.05 -6.63 15.22
N ALA A 320 10.92 -6.23 16.48
CA ALA A 320 10.12 -6.95 17.46
C ALA A 320 8.62 -6.87 17.14
N TRP A 321 8.14 -5.69 16.76
CA TRP A 321 6.75 -5.47 16.33
C TRP A 321 6.42 -6.32 15.10
N ALA A 322 7.26 -6.31 14.06
CA ALA A 322 6.99 -7.05 12.84
C ALA A 322 6.94 -8.56 13.07
N LYS A 323 7.83 -9.09 13.92
CA LYS A 323 7.81 -10.49 14.33
C LYS A 323 6.51 -10.88 15.05
N GLN A 324 5.97 -9.99 15.89
CA GLN A 324 4.74 -10.22 16.63
C GLN A 324 3.48 -10.06 15.75
N ALA A 325 3.44 -8.98 14.97
CA ALA A 325 2.30 -8.62 14.13
C ALA A 325 2.19 -9.49 12.87
N GLY A 326 3.31 -10.02 12.37
CA GLY A 326 3.34 -11.04 11.32
C GLY A 326 3.36 -10.47 9.89
N PRO A 327 2.74 -11.15 8.91
CA PRO A 327 2.99 -10.90 7.49
C PRO A 327 2.62 -9.49 7.02
N ALA A 328 1.52 -8.92 7.48
CA ALA A 328 1.12 -7.57 7.10
C ALA A 328 2.15 -6.53 7.54
N ALA A 329 2.70 -6.67 8.75
CA ALA A 329 3.72 -5.77 9.29
C ALA A 329 5.03 -5.85 8.49
N TYR A 330 5.49 -7.06 8.16
CA TYR A 330 6.63 -7.22 7.26
C TYR A 330 6.37 -6.60 5.88
N ALA A 331 5.18 -6.81 5.32
CA ALA A 331 4.80 -6.23 4.04
C ALA A 331 4.82 -4.69 4.08
N GLN A 332 4.27 -4.06 5.11
CA GLN A 332 4.33 -2.60 5.29
C GLN A 332 5.77 -2.08 5.34
N LEU A 333 6.66 -2.75 6.08
CA LEU A 333 8.08 -2.38 6.11
C LEU A 333 8.77 -2.54 4.75
N VAL A 334 8.46 -3.61 4.01
CA VAL A 334 8.98 -3.81 2.64
C VAL A 334 8.49 -2.70 1.72
N LEU A 335 7.20 -2.32 1.78
CA LEU A 335 6.65 -1.25 0.94
C LEU A 335 7.25 0.12 1.28
N ALA A 336 7.44 0.43 2.57
CA ALA A 336 8.11 1.66 3.01
C ALA A 336 9.58 1.71 2.57
N ALA A 337 10.30 0.60 2.70
CA ALA A 337 11.68 0.49 2.24
C ALA A 337 11.79 0.62 0.71
N HIS A 338 10.93 -0.09 -0.03
CA HIS A 338 10.84 -0.01 -1.48
C HIS A 338 10.55 1.42 -1.98
N ALA A 339 9.58 2.10 -1.38
CA ALA A 339 9.18 3.46 -1.78
C ALA A 339 10.25 4.52 -1.51
N THR A 340 11.25 4.23 -0.68
CA THR A 340 12.31 5.18 -0.28
C THR A 340 13.71 4.77 -0.73
N GLY A 341 13.86 3.60 -1.35
CA GLY A 341 15.15 3.04 -1.75
C GLY A 341 15.98 2.50 -0.59
N ALA A 342 15.38 2.24 0.58
CA ALA A 342 16.06 1.56 1.66
C ALA A 342 16.22 0.06 1.33
N ASP A 343 17.33 -0.53 1.78
CA ASP A 343 17.60 -1.95 1.56
C ASP A 343 16.59 -2.82 2.31
N VAL A 344 15.86 -3.65 1.56
CA VAL A 344 14.85 -4.59 2.08
C VAL A 344 15.48 -5.86 2.65
N HIS A 345 16.74 -6.14 2.31
CA HIS A 345 17.53 -7.27 2.84
C HIS A 345 18.44 -6.86 4.00
N ASP A 346 18.62 -5.55 4.23
CA ASP A 346 19.27 -4.99 5.42
C ASP A 346 18.51 -3.76 5.96
N PHE A 347 17.39 -4.03 6.61
CA PHE A 347 16.55 -3.02 7.24
C PHE A 347 16.81 -2.96 8.75
N GLY A 348 17.97 -2.39 9.13
CA GLY A 348 18.41 -2.39 10.52
C GLY A 348 18.90 -3.76 10.99
N GLY A 349 19.57 -4.51 10.11
CA GLY A 349 20.02 -5.88 10.35
C GLY A 349 18.97 -6.96 10.10
N ALA A 350 17.74 -6.58 9.69
CA ALA A 350 16.68 -7.51 9.35
C ALA A 350 16.54 -7.67 7.82
N ASP A 351 16.51 -8.91 7.35
CA ASP A 351 16.09 -9.24 5.99
C ASP A 351 14.55 -9.37 5.95
N LEU A 352 13.87 -8.28 5.60
CA LEU A 352 12.41 -8.20 5.61
C LEU A 352 11.79 -9.16 4.60
N VAL A 353 12.42 -9.34 3.45
CA VAL A 353 11.91 -10.21 2.37
C VAL A 353 11.98 -11.67 2.80
N SER A 354 13.12 -12.10 3.35
CA SER A 354 13.25 -13.47 3.88
C SER A 354 12.29 -13.71 5.04
N GLN A 355 12.12 -12.74 5.93
CA GLN A 355 11.21 -12.86 7.08
C GLN A 355 9.75 -12.94 6.65
N LEU A 356 9.30 -12.09 5.70
CA LEU A 356 7.97 -12.17 5.12
C LEU A 356 7.73 -13.54 4.45
N ASN A 357 8.67 -13.98 3.60
CA ASN A 357 8.57 -15.26 2.90
C ASN A 357 8.48 -16.45 3.87
N ALA A 358 9.19 -16.39 5.00
CA ALA A 358 9.16 -17.43 6.03
C ALA A 358 7.81 -17.52 6.77
N THR A 359 6.93 -16.51 6.66
CA THR A 359 5.58 -16.56 7.26
C THR A 359 4.58 -17.36 6.43
N GLY A 360 4.92 -17.74 5.20
CA GLY A 360 4.04 -18.44 4.28
C GLY A 360 4.74 -19.59 3.55
N PRO A 361 4.08 -20.17 2.54
CA PRO A 361 4.71 -21.18 1.70
C PRO A 361 5.87 -20.62 0.88
N ALA A 362 6.80 -21.52 0.52
CA ALA A 362 7.95 -21.20 -0.31
C ALA A 362 7.52 -20.50 -1.62
N PRO A 363 8.10 -19.32 -1.94
CA PRO A 363 7.78 -18.58 -3.17
C PRO A 363 8.02 -19.43 -4.43
N ALA A 364 7.26 -19.15 -5.49
CA ALA A 364 7.43 -19.83 -6.77
C ALA A 364 8.75 -19.45 -7.45
N SER A 365 9.17 -18.19 -7.32
CA SER A 365 10.47 -17.71 -7.80
C SER A 365 10.90 -16.44 -7.08
N VAL A 366 12.21 -16.17 -7.10
CA VAL A 366 12.82 -14.93 -6.62
C VAL A 366 13.75 -14.41 -7.70
N THR A 367 13.45 -13.23 -8.23
CA THR A 367 14.31 -12.57 -9.21
C THR A 367 15.45 -11.89 -8.47
N LYS A 368 16.69 -12.34 -8.69
CA LYS A 368 17.85 -11.62 -8.17
C LYS A 368 18.09 -10.38 -9.04
N PRO A 369 18.34 -9.20 -8.47
CA PRO A 369 18.80 -8.06 -9.25
C PRO A 369 20.06 -8.47 -10.02
N GLU A 370 20.09 -8.25 -11.33
CA GLU A 370 21.36 -8.33 -12.05
C GLU A 370 22.30 -7.29 -11.45
N PRO A 371 23.55 -7.65 -11.09
CA PRO A 371 24.51 -6.66 -10.65
C PRO A 371 24.62 -5.62 -11.77
N LYS A 372 24.35 -4.35 -11.43
CA LYS A 372 24.68 -3.23 -12.32
C LYS A 372 26.14 -3.41 -12.69
N ALA A 373 26.43 -3.59 -13.98
CA ALA A 373 27.79 -3.52 -14.46
C ALA A 373 28.34 -2.17 -13.99
N THR A 374 29.22 -2.20 -13.01
CA THR A 374 30.11 -1.09 -12.73
C THR A 374 30.90 -0.93 -14.01
N GLU A 375 30.68 0.18 -14.72
CA GLU A 375 31.68 0.69 -15.65
C GLU A 375 32.93 0.88 -14.80
N GLU A 376 33.83 -0.10 -14.85
CA GLU A 376 35.19 0.07 -14.36
C GLU A 376 35.78 1.21 -15.19
N GLU A 377 35.85 2.39 -14.57
CA GLU A 377 36.70 3.46 -15.07
C GLU A 377 38.12 2.88 -15.15
N GLU A 378 38.57 2.55 -16.37
CA GLU A 378 39.98 2.35 -16.66
C GLU A 378 40.73 3.64 -16.29
N GLN A 379 41.20 3.72 -15.05
CA GLN A 379 42.28 4.63 -14.68
C GLN A 379 43.52 4.21 -15.48
N LYS A 380 43.71 4.86 -16.64
CA LYS A 380 45.03 4.90 -17.28
C LYS A 380 45.93 5.83 -16.47
N ASP A 381 46.69 5.20 -15.60
CA ASP A 381 47.90 5.72 -14.98
C ASP A 381 48.84 6.23 -16.09
N SER A 382 49.08 7.55 -16.11
CA SER A 382 50.06 8.15 -17.02
C SER A 382 51.40 8.15 -16.31
N GLY A 383 52.05 6.98 -16.33
CA GLY A 383 53.44 6.83 -15.96
C GLY A 383 54.34 7.33 -17.10
N ASP A 384 55.10 8.38 -16.83
CA ASP A 384 56.23 8.83 -17.64
C ASP A 384 57.22 7.68 -17.87
N GLY A 385 57.55 7.43 -19.14
CA GLY A 385 58.53 6.41 -19.53
C GLY A 385 58.90 6.53 -21.01
N ASP A 386 59.96 7.30 -21.27
CA ASP A 386 60.72 7.26 -22.52
C ASP A 386 61.05 5.81 -22.92
N GLY A 387 60.63 5.39 -24.11
CA GLY A 387 60.87 4.03 -24.60
C GLY A 387 60.31 3.77 -25.98
N ILE A 388 61.15 3.98 -27.00
CA ILE A 388 60.89 3.78 -28.42
C ILE A 388 60.43 2.35 -28.74
N GLY A 389 59.28 2.21 -29.41
CA GLY A 389 58.95 1.05 -30.26
C GLY A 389 57.53 0.51 -30.14
N GLY A 390 56.68 0.70 -31.17
CA GLY A 390 55.44 -0.07 -31.33
C GLY A 390 54.24 0.56 -32.03
N LEU A 391 54.44 1.42 -33.04
CA LEU A 391 53.36 2.10 -33.76
C LEU A 391 52.98 1.40 -35.08
N TRP A 392 52.35 0.21 -35.08
CA TRP A 392 51.89 -0.45 -36.33
C TRP A 392 50.65 -1.35 -36.18
N TRP A 393 49.49 -0.88 -35.67
CA TRP A 393 48.23 -1.62 -35.96
C TRP A 393 46.89 -0.84 -35.98
N PHE A 394 46.80 0.45 -35.63
CA PHE A 394 45.48 1.11 -35.48
C PHE A 394 44.96 1.96 -36.66
N VAL A 395 45.60 1.93 -37.83
CA VAL A 395 45.10 2.68 -39.02
C VAL A 395 44.13 1.86 -39.89
N GLY A 396 43.90 0.57 -39.58
CA GLY A 396 43.12 -0.33 -40.44
C GLY A 396 41.60 -0.41 -40.20
N ILE A 397 41.08 0.03 -39.05
CA ILE A 397 39.67 -0.22 -38.67
C ILE A 397 38.80 1.05 -38.73
N GLY A 398 39.40 2.24 -38.65
CA GLY A 398 38.68 3.53 -38.74
C GLY A 398 38.24 3.93 -40.15
N LEU A 399 38.72 3.25 -41.20
CA LEU A 399 38.44 3.62 -42.61
C LEU A 399 37.40 2.71 -43.30
N ALA A 400 36.94 1.64 -42.65
CA ALA A 400 35.90 0.75 -43.19
C ALA A 400 34.46 1.14 -42.81
N VAL A 401 34.27 1.93 -41.75
CA VAL A 401 32.92 2.35 -41.28
C VAL A 401 32.49 3.69 -41.90
N GLY A 402 33.44 4.53 -42.35
CA GLY A 402 33.16 5.84 -42.96
C GLY A 402 32.65 5.80 -44.42
N ALA A 403 32.85 4.70 -45.15
CA ALA A 403 32.45 4.60 -46.56
C ALA A 403 31.01 4.06 -46.76
N GLY A 404 30.41 3.42 -45.75
CA GLY A 404 29.07 2.79 -45.85
C GLY A 404 27.89 3.74 -45.61
N VAL A 405 28.08 4.81 -44.83
CA VAL A 405 26.99 5.74 -44.47
C VAL A 405 26.78 6.84 -45.53
N GLY A 406 27.83 7.18 -46.30
CA GLY A 406 27.75 8.20 -47.35
C GLY A 406 26.96 7.79 -48.60
N PHE A 407 26.78 6.49 -48.86
CA PHE A 407 26.13 6.00 -50.08
C PHE A 407 24.61 5.84 -49.97
N LEU A 408 24.06 5.77 -48.75
CA LEU A 408 22.61 5.53 -48.52
C LEU A 408 21.76 6.82 -48.42
N ILE A 409 22.38 7.99 -48.32
CA ILE A 409 21.68 9.28 -48.20
C ILE A 409 21.54 10.01 -49.56
N SER A 410 22.31 9.64 -50.58
CA SER A 410 22.28 10.29 -51.91
C SER A 410 21.28 9.67 -52.92
N GLY A 411 20.77 8.46 -52.66
CA GLY A 411 19.92 7.71 -53.60
C GLY A 411 18.42 8.02 -53.57
N ARG A 412 17.92 8.78 -52.59
CA ARG A 412 16.47 8.97 -52.36
C ARG A 412 15.86 10.27 -52.89
N ARG A 413 16.63 11.11 -53.60
CA ARG A 413 16.19 12.45 -54.06
C ARG A 413 16.00 12.64 -55.57
N LYS A 414 16.02 11.58 -56.38
CA LYS A 414 15.99 11.70 -57.86
C LYS A 414 14.77 11.14 -58.61
N ASN A 415 13.68 10.77 -57.95
CA ASN A 415 12.46 10.31 -58.63
C ASN A 415 11.21 11.15 -58.30
N GLN A 416 11.30 12.47 -58.45
CA GLN A 416 10.14 13.34 -58.64
C GLN A 416 10.50 14.42 -59.65
N GLN A 417 10.11 14.21 -60.91
CA GLN A 417 9.80 15.18 -61.98
C GLN A 417 10.12 14.56 -63.35
N LEU A 418 9.11 13.94 -63.97
CA LEU A 418 8.52 14.33 -65.26
C LEU A 418 7.29 13.46 -65.52
#